data_AF-A0A2D4PIX7-F1
#
_entry.id   AF-A0A2D4PIX7-F1
#
_cell.length_a   1.000
_cell.length_b   1.000
_cell.length_c   1.000
_cell.angle_alpha   90.00
_cell.angle_beta   90.00
_cell.angle_gamma   90.00
#
_symmetry.space_group_name_H-M   'P 1'
#
loop_
_entity.id
_entity.type
_entity.pdbx_description
1 polymer ?
#
loop_
_entity_poly.entity_id
_entity_poly.type
_entity_poly.pdbx_seq_one_letter_code
_entity_poly.pdbx_strand_id
1 'polypeptide(L)'
;TMDLSQVVQGPTHRGGHTLDLVFLSGQWRRDLDLREIDVTPLSWSDHFLLRLDFRAPLPHCREVEPIKWFRPRRLMDPEGFQRELGELPDSLVHKPAKSLVAAWNEVASGALDRIAPLR
;
A
#
# COMPACT_ATOMS: atom_id res chain seq x y z
N THR A 1 -7.00 24.74 13.44
CA THR A 1 -6.52 24.22 12.16
C THR A 1 -5.68 22.99 12.43
N MET A 2 -5.89 21.88 11.71
CA MET A 2 -4.96 20.74 11.81
C MET A 2 -3.65 21.16 11.14
N ASP A 3 -2.57 21.23 11.93
CA ASP A 3 -1.23 21.58 11.44
C ASP A 3 -0.67 20.40 10.64
N LEU A 4 -1.09 20.27 9.37
CA LEU A 4 -0.68 19.20 8.47
C LEU A 4 0.20 19.78 7.37
N SER A 5 1.33 19.12 7.11
CA SER A 5 2.23 19.45 6.03
C SER A 5 2.38 18.28 5.08
N GLN A 6 2.13 18.52 3.79
CA GLN A 6 2.34 17.52 2.75
C GLN A 6 3.83 17.35 2.50
N VAL A 7 4.27 16.10 2.45
CA VAL A 7 5.69 15.75 2.38
C VAL A 7 6.12 15.35 0.97
N VAL A 8 5.21 14.69 0.25
CA VAL A 8 5.43 14.28 -1.15
C VAL A 8 4.95 15.39 -2.07
N GLN A 9 5.87 15.99 -2.83
CA GLN A 9 5.60 17.16 -3.68
C GLN A 9 5.79 16.88 -5.18
N GLY A 10 6.32 15.71 -5.54
CA GLY A 10 6.61 15.33 -6.94
C GLY A 10 5.54 14.43 -7.55
N PRO A 11 5.67 14.12 -8.86
CA PRO A 11 4.81 13.13 -9.52
C PRO A 11 4.88 11.78 -8.82
N THR A 12 3.72 11.20 -8.57
CA THR A 12 3.59 9.84 -8.04
C THR A 12 2.97 8.90 -9.06
N HIS A 13 2.68 9.42 -10.25
CA HIS A 13 2.05 8.74 -11.36
C HIS A 13 2.77 9.08 -12.67
N ARG A 14 2.81 8.13 -13.61
CA ARG A 14 3.46 8.28 -14.93
C ARG A 14 2.93 9.44 -15.76
N GLY A 15 1.69 9.87 -15.52
CA GLY A 15 1.07 11.04 -16.14
C GLY A 15 1.59 12.39 -15.61
N GLY A 16 2.55 12.39 -14.68
CA GLY A 16 3.11 13.61 -14.10
C GLY A 16 2.29 14.17 -12.93
N HIS A 17 1.26 13.46 -12.48
CA HIS A 17 0.37 13.88 -11.39
C HIS A 17 0.86 13.40 -10.02
N THR A 18 0.51 14.17 -8.99
CA THR A 18 0.71 13.81 -7.59
C THR A 18 -0.63 13.36 -7.01
N LEU A 19 -0.91 12.06 -7.08
CA LEU A 19 -2.17 11.47 -6.63
C LEU A 19 -2.01 10.74 -5.29
N ASP A 20 -0.80 10.32 -4.97
CA ASP A 20 -0.46 9.65 -3.71
C ASP A 20 0.06 10.69 -2.72
N LEU A 21 -0.72 10.93 -1.66
CA LEU A 21 -0.48 12.03 -0.72
C LEU A 21 -0.04 11.50 0.64
N VAL A 22 1.04 12.07 1.18
CA VAL A 22 1.51 11.80 2.54
C VAL A 22 1.59 13.12 3.30
N PHE A 23 0.95 13.16 4.47
CA PHE A 23 0.93 14.33 5.35
C PHE A 23 1.55 14.00 6.70
N LEU A 24 2.36 14.92 7.22
CA LEU A 24 2.85 14.89 8.59
C LEU A 24 2.17 15.98 9.40
N SER A 25 1.66 15.59 10.57
CA SER A 25 1.21 16.55 11.57
C SER A 25 2.40 17.28 12.18
N GLY A 26 2.29 18.59 12.41
CA GLY A 26 3.35 19.40 12.99
C GLY A 26 3.76 18.96 14.40
N GLN A 27 2.87 18.25 15.12
CA GLN A 27 3.21 17.60 16.38
C GLN A 27 4.29 16.51 16.19
N TRP A 28 4.26 15.81 15.07
CA TRP A 28 5.21 14.75 14.73
C TRP A 28 6.48 15.25 14.07
N ARG A 29 6.52 16.48 13.53
CA ARG A 29 7.76 17.04 12.93
C ARG A 29 8.93 17.12 13.91
N ARG A 30 8.67 17.18 15.22
CA ARG A 30 9.72 17.20 16.26
C ARG A 30 10.22 15.81 16.62
N ASP A 31 9.33 14.82 16.53
CA ASP A 31 9.58 13.45 16.99
C ASP A 31 9.93 12.50 15.83
N LEU A 32 9.62 12.89 14.60
CA LEU A 32 9.84 12.10 13.39
C LEU A 32 10.78 12.87 12.46
N ASP A 33 12.02 12.42 12.38
CA ASP A 33 13.04 12.96 11.49
C ASP A 33 12.96 12.22 10.15
N LEU A 34 12.24 12.80 9.19
CA LEU A 34 12.19 12.31 7.81
C LEU A 34 13.53 12.59 7.13
N ARG A 35 14.23 11.53 6.74
CA ARG A 35 15.56 11.63 6.14
C ARG A 35 15.52 11.70 4.64
N GLU A 36 14.72 10.82 4.04
CA GLU A 36 14.71 10.62 2.60
C GLU A 36 13.33 10.17 2.13
N ILE A 37 12.98 10.62 0.92
CA ILE A 37 11.83 10.12 0.17
C ILE A 37 12.34 9.68 -1.19
N ASP A 38 12.32 8.38 -1.42
CA ASP A 38 12.57 7.78 -2.70
C ASP A 38 11.27 7.57 -3.45
N VAL A 39 11.27 7.93 -4.73
CA VAL A 39 10.16 7.69 -5.66
C VAL A 39 10.69 6.85 -6.80
N THR A 40 10.28 5.59 -6.87
CA THR A 40 10.78 4.64 -7.87
C THR A 40 9.67 4.07 -8.74
N PRO A 41 9.86 3.95 -10.06
CA PRO A 41 8.85 3.40 -10.93
C PRO A 41 8.62 1.91 -10.65
N LEU A 42 7.37 1.46 -10.75
CA LEU A 42 6.99 0.05 -10.71
C LEU A 42 6.69 -0.45 -12.12
N SER A 43 7.10 -1.68 -12.44
CA SER A 43 6.87 -2.29 -13.75
C SER A 43 5.39 -2.65 -13.98
N TRP A 44 4.66 -2.95 -12.91
CA TRP A 44 3.29 -3.45 -12.91
C TRP A 44 2.24 -2.39 -12.53
N SER A 45 2.64 -1.15 -12.29
CA SER A 45 1.75 -0.04 -11.97
C SER A 45 2.12 1.23 -12.75
N ASP A 46 1.11 2.03 -13.04
CA ASP A 46 1.25 3.40 -13.52
C ASP A 46 1.51 4.41 -12.40
N HIS A 47 1.39 3.99 -11.13
CA HIS A 47 1.88 4.69 -9.95
C HIS A 47 3.34 4.33 -9.63
N PHE A 48 4.01 5.23 -8.92
CA PHE A 48 5.37 5.04 -8.40
C PHE A 48 5.34 4.54 -6.96
N LEU A 49 6.31 3.72 -6.60
CA LEU A 49 6.56 3.33 -5.22
C LEU A 49 7.16 4.52 -4.47
N LEU A 50 6.49 4.94 -3.40
CA LEU A 50 7.00 5.92 -2.45
C LEU A 50 7.63 5.19 -1.26
N ARG A 51 8.92 5.41 -1.04
CA ARG A 51 9.65 4.89 0.12
C ARG A 51 10.12 6.05 0.97
N LEU A 52 9.62 6.12 2.20
CA LEU A 52 9.94 7.18 3.15
C LEU A 52 10.81 6.60 4.27
N ASP A 53 11.98 7.18 4.48
CA ASP A 53 12.86 6.83 5.60
C ASP A 53 12.68 7.82 6.76
N PHE A 54 12.36 7.28 7.93
CA PHE A 54 12.13 8.07 9.13
C PHE A 54 12.99 7.56 10.26
N ARG A 55 13.65 8.48 10.95
CA ARG A 55 14.19 8.24 12.28
C ARG A 55 13.17 8.71 13.31
N ALA A 56 12.61 7.75 14.05
CA ALA A 56 11.84 8.03 15.26
C ALA A 56 12.67 7.61 16.49
N PRO A 57 12.53 8.30 17.64
CA PRO A 57 12.82 7.67 18.92
C PRO A 57 12.07 6.34 18.97
N LEU A 58 12.73 5.28 19.48
CA LEU A 58 12.07 3.99 19.71
C LEU A 58 10.72 4.27 20.37
N PRO A 59 9.61 3.71 19.84
CA PRO A 59 8.34 3.92 20.50
C PRO A 59 8.53 3.45 21.94
N HIS A 60 8.28 4.35 22.90
CA HIS A 60 7.96 3.89 24.24
C HIS A 60 6.71 3.04 24.02
N CYS A 61 6.89 1.72 23.96
CA CYS A 61 5.79 0.78 23.90
C CYS A 61 4.96 1.02 25.15
N ARG A 62 4.01 1.96 25.10
CA ARG A 62 2.90 1.97 26.04
C ARG A 62 2.23 0.63 25.84
N GLU A 63 1.91 -0.03 26.94
CA GLU A 63 1.12 -1.27 27.05
C GLU A 63 -0.33 -1.09 26.54
N VAL A 64 -0.54 -0.26 25.52
CA VAL A 64 -1.75 -0.30 24.71
C VAL A 64 -1.61 -1.55 23.87
N GLU A 65 -2.65 -2.39 23.87
CA GLU A 65 -2.69 -3.65 23.10
C GLU A 65 -2.01 -3.43 21.75
N PRO A 66 -1.07 -4.32 21.36
CA PRO A 66 -0.43 -4.20 20.05
C PRO A 66 -1.55 -4.00 19.03
N ILE A 67 -1.42 -2.98 18.18
CA ILE A 67 -2.28 -2.83 17.00
C ILE A 67 -2.46 -4.25 16.47
N LYS A 68 -3.69 -4.75 16.43
CA LYS A 68 -3.98 -6.07 15.86
C LYS A 68 -3.53 -5.98 14.41
N TRP A 69 -2.27 -6.34 14.20
CA TRP A 69 -1.67 -6.32 12.89
C TRP A 69 -2.44 -7.37 12.12
N PHE A 70 -3.39 -6.94 11.29
CA PHE A 70 -4.30 -7.91 10.72
C PHE A 70 -3.57 -8.86 9.80
N ARG A 71 -2.37 -8.52 9.26
CA ARG A 71 -1.37 -9.45 8.72
C ARG A 71 0.06 -8.85 8.74
N PRO A 72 1.02 -9.32 9.56
CA PRO A 72 2.43 -9.03 9.26
C PRO A 72 3.33 -10.27 9.37
N ARG A 73 4.17 -10.44 8.34
CA ARG A 73 5.60 -10.79 8.52
C ARG A 73 6.39 -10.72 7.22
N ARG A 74 5.74 -10.70 6.06
CA ARG A 74 6.41 -10.56 4.76
C ARG A 74 5.81 -9.40 3.99
N LEU A 75 6.67 -8.62 3.35
CA LEU A 75 6.27 -7.76 2.24
C LEU A 75 5.42 -8.62 1.29
N MET A 76 4.29 -8.11 0.81
CA MET A 76 3.47 -8.81 -0.17
C MET A 76 4.39 -9.29 -1.30
N ASP A 77 4.44 -10.60 -1.56
CA ASP A 77 5.21 -11.20 -2.66
C ASP A 77 4.44 -10.90 -3.96
N PRO A 78 4.85 -9.91 -4.76
CA PRO A 78 4.04 -9.46 -5.90
C PRO A 78 4.01 -10.52 -7.00
N GLU A 79 5.13 -11.24 -7.18
CA GLU A 79 5.24 -12.33 -8.16
C GLU A 79 4.41 -13.54 -7.72
N GLY A 80 4.46 -13.89 -6.42
CA GLY A 80 3.60 -14.91 -5.83
C GLY A 80 2.13 -14.54 -5.92
N PHE A 81 1.77 -13.30 -5.63
CA PHE A 81 0.40 -12.80 -5.76
C PHE A 81 -0.12 -12.88 -7.19
N GLN A 82 0.69 -12.45 -8.17
CA GLN A 82 0.33 -12.53 -9.57
C GLN A 82 0.14 -13.99 -10.02
N ARG A 83 0.99 -14.90 -9.56
CA ARG A 83 0.86 -16.34 -9.83
C ARG A 83 -0.43 -16.92 -9.24
N GLU A 84 -0.80 -16.49 -8.04
CA GLU A 84 -2.01 -16.94 -7.32
C GLU A 84 -3.30 -16.33 -7.86
N LEU A 85 -3.24 -15.10 -8.39
CA LEU A 85 -4.33 -14.47 -9.15
C LEU A 85 -4.63 -15.23 -10.43
N GLY A 86 -3.59 -15.73 -11.11
CA GLY A 86 -3.72 -16.42 -12.39
C GLY A 86 -4.18 -15.49 -13.52
N GLU A 87 -4.58 -16.09 -14.64
CA GLU A 87 -5.16 -15.35 -15.77
C GLU A 87 -6.66 -15.14 -15.56
N LEU A 88 -7.18 -14.02 -16.07
CA LEU A 88 -8.62 -13.75 -16.05
C LEU A 88 -9.32 -14.80 -16.92
N PRO A 89 -10.31 -15.55 -16.38
CA PRO A 89 -11.01 -16.55 -17.16
C PRO A 89 -11.73 -15.94 -18.37
N ASP A 90 -11.61 -16.58 -19.54
CA ASP A 90 -12.34 -16.20 -20.76
C ASP A 90 -13.87 -16.18 -20.55
N SER A 91 -14.38 -16.94 -19.57
CA SER A 91 -15.79 -16.97 -19.18
C SER A 91 -16.32 -15.64 -18.61
N LEU A 92 -15.41 -14.74 -18.22
CA LEU A 92 -15.73 -13.39 -17.77
C LEU A 92 -15.85 -12.38 -18.91
N VAL A 93 -15.39 -12.73 -20.12
CA VAL A 93 -15.50 -11.87 -21.29
C VAL A 93 -16.98 -11.68 -21.64
N HIS A 94 -17.40 -10.44 -21.85
CA HIS A 94 -18.80 -10.00 -22.06
C HIS A 94 -19.73 -10.05 -20.84
N LYS A 95 -19.21 -10.24 -19.62
CA LYS A 95 -20.03 -10.09 -18.40
C LYS A 95 -20.23 -8.63 -18.01
N PRO A 96 -21.35 -8.29 -17.36
CA PRO A 96 -21.55 -6.96 -16.78
C PRO A 96 -20.44 -6.61 -15.76
N ALA A 97 -20.08 -5.33 -15.65
CA ALA A 97 -19.03 -4.86 -14.75
C ALA A 97 -19.20 -5.35 -13.30
N LYS A 98 -20.44 -5.42 -12.79
CA LYS A 98 -20.73 -5.95 -11.45
C LYS A 98 -20.26 -7.40 -11.27
N SER A 99 -20.44 -8.23 -12.29
CA SER A 99 -20.01 -9.64 -12.27
C SER A 99 -18.48 -9.74 -12.35
N LEU A 100 -17.83 -8.85 -13.08
CA LEU A 100 -16.37 -8.77 -13.14
C LEU A 100 -15.77 -8.39 -11.78
N VAL A 101 -16.32 -7.36 -11.13
CA VAL A 101 -15.86 -6.92 -9.80
C VAL A 101 -16.06 -8.02 -8.75
N ALA A 102 -17.21 -8.71 -8.78
CA ALA A 102 -17.46 -9.82 -7.86
C ALA A 102 -16.44 -10.96 -8.07
N ALA A 103 -16.21 -11.37 -9.32
CA ALA A 103 -15.24 -12.42 -9.63
C ALA A 103 -13.81 -12.02 -9.23
N TRP A 104 -13.42 -10.77 -9.51
CA TRP A 104 -12.13 -10.23 -9.10
C TRP A 104 -11.95 -10.26 -7.59
N ASN A 105 -12.94 -9.80 -6.83
CA ASN A 105 -12.86 -9.77 -5.37
C ASN A 105 -12.71 -11.18 -4.77
N GLU A 106 -13.43 -12.16 -5.29
CA GLU A 106 -13.32 -13.56 -4.86
C GLU A 106 -11.90 -14.11 -5.13
N VAL A 107 -11.39 -13.95 -6.34
CA VAL A 107 -10.06 -14.46 -6.71
C VAL A 107 -8.95 -13.72 -5.96
N ALA A 108 -9.00 -12.40 -5.89
CA ALA A 108 -8.03 -11.58 -5.17
C ALA A 108 -8.01 -11.90 -3.67
N SER A 109 -9.19 -12.07 -3.05
CA SER A 109 -9.28 -12.47 -1.63
C SER A 109 -8.68 -13.86 -1.41
N GLY A 110 -9.01 -14.83 -2.26
CA GLY A 110 -8.44 -16.17 -2.19
C GLY A 110 -6.93 -16.19 -2.37
N ALA A 111 -6.40 -15.39 -3.30
CA ALA A 111 -4.96 -15.22 -3.48
C ALA A 111 -4.31 -14.61 -2.22
N LEU A 112 -4.90 -13.56 -1.65
CA LEU A 112 -4.43 -12.93 -0.40
C LEU A 112 -4.39 -13.93 0.76
N ASP A 113 -5.43 -14.76 0.91
CA ASP A 113 -5.48 -15.77 1.98
C ASP A 113 -4.40 -16.85 1.83
N ARG A 114 -3.98 -17.16 0.61
CA ARG A 114 -2.88 -18.10 0.36
C ARG A 114 -1.51 -17.46 0.58
N ILE A 115 -1.27 -16.26 0.08
CA ILE A 115 0.06 -15.62 0.16
C ILE A 115 0.35 -15.03 1.55
N ALA A 116 -0.69 -14.67 2.29
CA ALA A 116 -0.57 -14.05 3.59
C ALA A 116 -1.76 -14.49 4.44
N PRO A 117 -1.81 -15.70 5.01
CA PRO A 117 -2.97 -16.18 5.77
C PRO A 117 -3.22 -15.39 7.08
N LEU A 118 -4.48 -15.31 7.51
CA LEU A 118 -4.86 -14.84 8.85
C LEU A 118 -4.40 -15.87 9.91
N ARG A 119 -4.15 -15.39 11.13
CA ARG A 119 -3.89 -16.26 12.29
C ARG A 119 -5.19 -16.79 12.89
#